data_AF-A0A942NS24-F1
#
_entry.id   AF-A0A942NS24-F1
#
_cell.length_a   1.000
_cell.length_b   1.000
_cell.length_c   1.000
_cell.angle_alpha   90.00
_cell.angle_beta   90.00
_cell.angle_gamma   90.00
#
_symmetry.space_group_name_H-M   'P 1'
#
loop_
_entity.id
_entity.type
_entity.pdbx_description
1 polymer ?
#
loop_
_entity_poly.entity_id
_entity_poly.type
_entity_poly.pdbx_seq_one_letter_code
_entity_poly.pdbx_strand_id
1 'polypeptide(L)'
;MDHINQLHSPAMENLNFAEQPLPAEKHRAHVMVFTSGKGGVGKTCVTTNVATAMARKGARVCIFDADTGLANINILLGLRPEYTLEHVL
;
A
#
# COMPACT_ATOMS: atom_id res chain seq x y z
N MET A 1 -13.39 -48.93 52.53
CA MET A 1 -12.34 -49.33 51.56
C MET A 1 -12.94 -48.96 50.23
N ASP A 2 -12.76 -47.68 49.88
CA ASP A 2 -13.69 -46.97 49.00
C ASP A 2 -13.02 -46.71 47.65
N HIS A 3 -13.76 -47.11 46.62
CA HIS A 3 -13.45 -46.97 45.21
C HIS A 3 -13.44 -45.50 44.77
N ILE A 4 -12.29 -44.82 44.77
CA ILE A 4 -12.14 -43.54 44.06
C ILE A 4 -10.69 -43.36 43.61
N ASN A 5 -10.31 -43.99 42.48
CA ASN A 5 -9.16 -43.57 41.68
C ASN A 5 -9.30 -44.07 40.23
N GLN A 6 -10.32 -43.56 39.54
CA GLN A 6 -10.33 -43.45 38.08
C GLN A 6 -10.77 -42.04 37.71
N LEU A 7 -9.77 -41.17 37.49
CA LEU A 7 -9.90 -39.96 36.69
C LEU A 7 -8.59 -39.83 35.92
N HIS A 8 -8.49 -40.59 34.82
CA HIS A 8 -7.65 -40.20 33.70
C HIS A 8 -8.30 -38.94 33.10
N SER A 9 -7.67 -37.78 33.28
CA SER A 9 -7.99 -36.59 32.50
C SER A 9 -6.96 -36.45 31.37
N PRO A 10 -7.27 -36.81 30.11
CA PRO A 10 -6.42 -36.53 28.96
C PRO A 10 -6.67 -35.10 28.44
N ALA A 11 -6.59 -34.10 29.32
CA ALA A 11 -6.85 -32.70 28.97
C ALA A 11 -5.62 -31.78 29.06
N MET A 12 -4.44 -32.35 29.28
CA MET A 12 -3.18 -31.60 29.48
C MET A 12 -2.12 -31.98 28.43
N GLU A 13 -2.55 -32.35 27.23
CA GLU A 13 -1.65 -32.47 26.08
C GLU A 13 -1.88 -31.28 25.14
N ASN A 14 -0.91 -30.37 25.14
CA ASN A 14 -0.62 -29.40 24.09
C ASN A 14 -1.57 -28.21 23.93
N LEU A 15 -1.53 -27.30 24.90
CA LEU A 15 -1.76 -25.87 24.62
C LEU A 15 -0.42 -25.16 24.42
N ASN A 16 0.36 -25.65 23.45
CA ASN A 16 1.41 -24.85 22.85
C ASN A 16 0.69 -23.88 21.89
N PHE A 17 0.11 -22.82 22.44
CA PHE A 17 -0.17 -21.61 21.67
C PHE A 17 1.19 -21.03 21.30
N ALA A 18 1.84 -21.63 20.31
CA ALA A 18 2.87 -20.94 19.57
C ALA A 18 2.27 -19.57 19.26
N GLU A 19 2.92 -18.51 19.75
CA GLU A 19 2.59 -17.15 19.38
C GLU A 19 2.49 -17.13 17.87
N GLN A 20 1.27 -17.21 17.33
CA GLN A 20 1.06 -17.03 15.92
C GLN A 20 1.48 -15.58 15.70
N PRO A 21 2.52 -15.31 14.89
CA PRO A 21 2.91 -13.94 14.65
C PRO A 21 1.66 -13.20 14.18
N LEU A 22 1.31 -12.15 14.91
CA LEU A 22 0.19 -11.29 14.56
C LEU A 22 0.30 -11.00 13.07
N PRO A 23 -0.77 -11.21 12.27
CA PRO A 23 -0.72 -10.98 10.83
C PRO A 23 -0.11 -9.60 10.60
N ALA A 24 1.01 -9.56 9.88
CA ALA A 24 1.79 -8.36 9.65
C ALA A 24 0.83 -7.21 9.32
N GLU A 25 0.88 -6.13 10.11
CA GLU A 25 -0.01 -4.99 9.91
C GLU A 25 -0.03 -4.64 8.42
N LYS A 26 -1.24 -4.64 7.83
CA LYS A 26 -1.41 -4.29 6.42
C LYS A 26 -0.84 -2.89 6.23
N HIS A 27 0.35 -2.82 5.64
CA HIS A 27 0.99 -1.56 5.29
C HIS A 27 0.08 -0.82 4.31
N ARG A 28 -0.72 0.12 4.83
CA ARG A 28 -1.60 0.96 4.00
C ARG A 28 -0.75 2.01 3.32
N ALA A 29 -0.90 2.17 2.01
CA ALA A 29 -0.29 3.26 1.30
C ALA A 29 -0.84 4.59 1.84
N HIS A 30 0.03 5.56 2.10
CA HIS A 30 -0.39 6.92 2.36
C HIS A 30 -0.81 7.57 1.03
N VAL A 31 -2.04 8.09 0.96
CA VAL A 31 -2.60 8.67 -0.26
C VAL A 31 -2.62 10.19 -0.15
N MET A 32 -1.96 10.86 -1.09
CA MET A 32 -1.92 12.33 -1.19
C MET A 32 -2.52 12.77 -2.53
N VAL A 33 -3.49 13.68 -2.49
CA VAL A 33 -4.19 14.17 -3.68
C VAL A 33 -3.83 15.63 -3.93
N PHE A 34 -3.30 15.92 -5.11
CA PHE A 34 -3.00 17.28 -5.58
C PHE A 34 -4.09 17.73 -6.56
N THR A 35 -4.92 18.68 -6.14
CA THR A 35 -6.07 19.16 -6.94
C THR A 35 -6.15 20.69 -7.01
N SER A 36 -6.88 21.22 -8.01
CA SER A 36 -7.14 22.64 -8.19
C SER A 36 -8.24 22.82 -9.25
N GLY A 37 -9.15 23.77 -9.03
CA GLY A 37 -10.19 24.14 -9.98
C GLY A 37 -9.71 24.98 -11.18
N LYS A 38 -8.42 25.32 -11.24
CA LYS A 38 -7.83 26.10 -12.36
C LYS A 38 -6.75 25.30 -13.10
N GLY A 39 -6.67 25.49 -14.41
CA GLY A 39 -5.58 25.01 -15.25
C GLY A 39 -4.27 25.78 -15.00
N GLY A 40 -3.12 25.16 -15.28
CA GLY A 40 -1.83 25.85 -15.29
C GLY A 40 -1.22 26.22 -13.92
N VAL A 41 -1.87 25.91 -12.79
CA VAL A 41 -1.35 26.26 -11.44
C VAL A 41 -0.14 25.44 -10.97
N GLY A 42 0.36 24.52 -11.80
CA GLY A 42 1.56 23.71 -11.48
C GLY A 42 1.29 22.43 -10.69
N LYS A 43 0.06 21.91 -10.64
CA LYS A 43 -0.27 20.64 -9.94
C LYS A 43 0.70 19.52 -10.29
N THR A 44 0.83 19.22 -11.58
CA THR A 44 1.71 18.15 -12.09
C THR A 44 3.17 18.37 -11.69
N CYS A 45 3.68 19.62 -11.75
CA CYS A 45 5.02 19.95 -11.27
C CYS A 45 5.20 19.66 -9.79
N VAL A 46 4.24 20.03 -8.94
CA VAL A 46 4.32 19.75 -7.51
C VAL A 46 4.26 18.23 -7.26
N THR A 47 3.33 17.53 -7.90
CA THR A 47 3.17 16.08 -7.76
C THR A 47 4.45 15.32 -8.11
N THR A 48 5.08 15.62 -9.25
CA THR A 48 6.30 14.93 -9.69
C THR A 48 7.49 15.24 -8.80
N ASN A 49 7.66 16.50 -8.36
CA ASN A 49 8.76 16.87 -7.47
C ASN A 49 8.62 16.27 -6.07
N VAL A 50 7.42 16.28 -5.49
CA VAL A 50 7.16 15.62 -4.19
C VAL A 50 7.42 14.12 -4.30
N ALA A 51 6.89 13.47 -5.34
CA ALA A 51 7.09 12.04 -5.57
C ALA A 51 8.58 11.69 -5.74
N THR A 52 9.30 12.48 -6.53
CA THR A 52 10.74 12.30 -6.75
C THR A 52 11.53 12.49 -5.45
N ALA A 53 11.21 13.52 -4.66
CA ALA A 53 11.86 13.76 -3.37
C ALA A 53 11.61 12.62 -2.38
N MET A 54 10.38 12.09 -2.33
CA MET A 54 10.04 10.93 -1.49
C MET A 54 10.78 9.66 -1.96
N ALA A 55 10.82 9.41 -3.27
CA ALA A 55 11.54 8.27 -3.85
C ALA A 55 13.04 8.36 -3.55
N ARG A 56 13.67 9.54 -3.67
CA ARG A 56 15.08 9.78 -3.31
C ARG A 56 15.38 9.55 -1.82
N LYS A 57 14.37 9.61 -0.96
CA LYS A 57 14.46 9.27 0.47
C LYS A 57 14.20 7.79 0.77
N GLY A 58 14.04 6.95 -0.25
CA GLY A 58 13.82 5.51 -0.11
C GLY A 58 12.34 5.10 0.04
N ALA A 59 11.39 6.03 -0.12
CA ALA A 59 9.98 5.68 -0.10
C ALA A 59 9.56 4.94 -1.39
N ARG A 60 8.68 3.95 -1.27
CA ARG A 60 7.98 3.35 -2.40
C ARG A 60 6.85 4.26 -2.82
N VAL A 61 6.98 4.93 -3.96
CA VAL A 61 6.03 5.93 -4.45
C VAL A 61 5.37 5.45 -5.73
N CYS A 62 4.06 5.64 -5.83
CA CYS A 62 3.29 5.50 -7.05
C CYS A 62 2.66 6.86 -7.38
N ILE A 63 2.77 7.30 -8.63
CA ILE A 63 2.05 8.48 -9.11
C ILE A 63 0.89 7.99 -9.96
N PHE A 64 -0.30 8.50 -9.68
CA PHE A 64 -1.50 8.26 -10.46
C PHE A 64 -1.91 9.56 -11.16
N ASP A 65 -1.75 9.63 -12.48
CA ASP A 65 -2.23 10.75 -13.28
C ASP A 65 -3.70 10.51 -13.62
N ALA A 66 -4.60 11.26 -12.99
CA ALA A 66 -6.04 11.15 -13.23
C ALA A 66 -6.51 12.02 -14.42
N ASP A 67 -5.58 12.70 -15.11
CA ASP A 67 -5.88 13.52 -16.28
C ASP A 67 -5.75 12.68 -17.56
N THR A 68 -6.82 12.00 -17.95
CA THR A 68 -6.80 11.06 -19.10
C THR A 68 -6.74 11.75 -20.46
N GLY A 69 -7.07 13.05 -20.55
CA GLY A 69 -7.08 13.77 -21.83
C GLY A 69 -5.79 14.52 -22.15
N LEU A 70 -5.01 14.90 -21.13
CA LEU A 70 -3.78 15.70 -21.25
C LEU A 70 -2.75 15.25 -20.22
N ALA A 71 -2.55 13.94 -20.06
CA ALA A 71 -1.57 13.39 -19.13
C ALA A 71 -0.20 14.04 -19.36
N ASN A 72 0.32 14.69 -18.32
CA ASN A 72 1.52 15.52 -18.41
C ASN A 72 2.70 14.90 -17.66
N ILE A 73 2.46 13.90 -16.81
CA ILE A 73 3.49 13.31 -15.95
C ILE A 73 4.57 12.60 -16.77
N ASN A 74 4.18 11.83 -17.79
CA ASN A 74 5.13 11.15 -18.68
C ASN A 74 6.04 12.16 -19.40
N ILE A 75 5.49 13.28 -19.88
CA ILE A 75 6.27 14.35 -20.53
C ILE A 75 7.28 14.94 -19.55
N LEU A 76 6.82 15.30 -18.34
CA LEU A 76 7.67 15.93 -17.33
C LEU A 76 8.78 15.02 -16.81
N LEU A 77 8.54 13.70 -16.80
CA LEU A 77 9.50 12.68 -16.38
C LEU A 77 10.33 12.11 -17.55
N GLY A 78 10.08 12.55 -18.80
CA GLY A 78 10.77 12.03 -19.99
C GLY A 78 10.44 10.57 -20.32
N LEU A 79 9.28 10.08 -19.91
CA LEU A 79 8.83 8.71 -20.11
C LEU A 79 8.01 8.56 -21.40
N ARG A 80 8.20 7.43 -22.08
CA ARG A 80 7.37 6.99 -23.21
C ARG A 80 6.70 5.67 -22.82
N PRO A 81 5.54 5.71 -22.15
CA PRO A 81 4.87 4.49 -21.72
C PRO A 81 4.35 3.70 -22.92
N GLU A 82 4.53 2.38 -22.88
CA GLU A 82 3.94 1.47 -23.87
C GLU A 82 2.44 1.26 -23.64
N TYR A 83 2.01 1.36 -22.38
CA TYR A 83 0.61 1.22 -21.96
C TYR A 83 0.17 2.42 -21.12
N THR A 84 -1.09 2.82 -21.31
CA THR A 84 -1.76 3.90 -20.58
C THR A 84 -3.00 3.35 -19.85
N LEU A 85 -3.64 4.16 -19.01
CA LEU A 85 -4.91 3.79 -18.38
C LEU A 85 -6.02 3.46 -19.40
N GLU A 86 -5.97 4.05 -20.59
CA GLU A 86 -6.92 3.76 -21.67
C GLU A 86 -6.84 2.31 -22.17
N HIS A 87 -5.71 1.61 -21.96
CA HIS A 87 -5.59 0.20 -22.32
C HIS A 87 -6.26 -0.74 -21.30
N VAL A 88 -6.62 -0.21 -20.12
CA VAL A 88 -7.27 -0.96 -19.04
C VAL A 88 -8.79 -0.76 -19.05
N LEU A 89 -9.27 0.35 -19.60
CA LEU A 89 -10.68 0.75 -19.70
C LEU A 89 -11.33 0.21 -20.97
#